data_AF-A0AA96IIK0-F1
#
_entry.id   AF-A0AA96IIK0-F1
#
_cell.length_a   1.000
_cell.length_b   1.000
_cell.length_c   1.000
_cell.angle_alpha   90.00
_cell.angle_beta   90.00
_cell.angle_gamma   90.00
#
_symmetry.space_group_name_H-M   'P 1'
#
loop_
_entity.id
_entity.type
_entity.pdbx_description
1 polymer ?
#
loop_
_entity_poly.entity_id
_entity_poly.type
_entity_poly.pdbx_seq_one_letter_code
_entity_poly.pdbx_strand_id
1 'polypeptide(L)'
;MDEFMLWFGGDTWTFIDALVTILTLLLVIYNWYQNYKQNQEIRIQIVLQHMNITKVLPIPLIRKNFTRSELFGILGAYDKDSKFCIEHTSSIKFFEDIRNIQEGKLDEISIIIKKEDKFDMVNL
;
A
#
# COMPACT_ATOMS: atom_id res chain seq x y z
N MET A 1 27.77 43.55 3.98
CA MET A 1 28.06 42.30 4.69
C MET A 1 26.97 42.19 5.72
N ASP A 2 25.91 41.46 5.37
CA ASP A 2 24.61 41.60 6.02
C ASP A 2 24.69 41.15 7.48
N GLU A 3 24.08 41.89 8.40
CA GLU A 3 24.08 41.66 9.87
C GLU A 3 23.82 40.20 10.26
N PHE A 4 23.11 39.47 9.41
CA PHE A 4 22.81 38.05 9.54
C PHE A 4 24.05 37.14 9.52
N MET A 5 25.08 37.45 8.72
CA MET A 5 26.34 36.68 8.66
C MET A 5 27.21 36.86 9.91
N LEU A 6 27.15 38.05 10.52
CA LEU A 6 27.87 38.39 11.75
C LEU A 6 27.36 37.59 12.97
N TRP A 7 26.07 37.22 13.00
CA TRP A 7 25.48 36.43 14.08
C TRP A 7 25.94 34.97 14.09
N PHE A 8 26.28 34.41 12.93
CA PHE A 8 26.69 33.01 12.78
C PHE A 8 28.21 32.78 12.66
N GLY A 9 29.02 33.85 12.59
CA GLY A 9 30.48 33.78 12.70
C GLY A 9 31.21 32.95 11.63
N GLY A 10 30.54 32.58 10.54
CA GLY A 10 31.07 31.74 9.47
C GLY A 10 30.93 32.38 8.08
N ASP A 11 31.75 31.95 7.13
CA ASP A 11 31.71 32.40 5.74
C ASP A 11 30.40 32.03 5.04
N THR A 12 30.07 32.72 3.94
CA THR A 12 28.89 32.43 3.09
C THR A 12 28.76 30.95 2.74
N TRP A 13 29.89 30.28 2.49
CA TRP A 13 29.93 28.86 2.15
C TRP A 13 29.50 27.95 3.30
N THR A 14 29.93 28.23 4.52
CA THR A 14 29.49 27.46 5.70
C THR A 14 27.99 27.60 5.96
N PHE A 15 27.40 28.75 5.66
CA PHE A 15 25.95 28.93 5.76
C PHE A 15 25.19 28.13 4.70
N ILE A 16 25.64 28.17 3.44
CA ILE A 16 25.05 27.37 2.35
C ILE A 16 25.16 25.88 2.68
N ASP A 17 26.31 25.43 3.16
CA ASP A 17 26.56 24.04 3.53
C ASP A 17 25.64 23.58 4.67
N ALA A 18 25.45 24.42 5.70
CA ALA A 18 24.49 24.16 6.77
C ALA A 18 23.06 24.03 6.25
N LEU A 19 22.63 24.90 5.33
CA LEU A 19 21.29 24.85 4.75
C LEU A 19 21.07 23.59 3.89
N VAL A 20 22.05 23.24 3.04
CA VAL A 20 22.01 21.99 2.25
C VAL A 20 22.00 20.78 3.15
N THR A 21 22.78 20.77 4.24
CA THR A 21 22.82 19.69 5.20
C THR A 21 21.47 19.48 5.88
N ILE A 22 20.82 20.57 6.33
CA ILE A 22 19.48 20.51 6.93
C ILE A 22 18.46 20.00 5.91
N LEU A 23 18.47 20.51 4.68
CA LEU A 23 17.56 20.03 3.63
C LEU A 23 17.76 18.54 3.33
N THR A 24 19.01 18.09 3.27
CA THR A 24 19.34 16.68 3.01
C THR A 24 18.84 15.79 4.15
N LEU A 25 19.03 16.21 5.40
CA LEU A 25 18.49 15.49 6.56
C LEU A 25 16.97 15.40 6.51
N LEU A 26 16.27 16.48 6.16
CA LEU A 26 14.81 16.47 6.01
C LEU A 26 14.35 15.50 4.91
N LEU A 27 15.04 15.46 3.76
CA LEU A 27 14.73 14.50 2.68
C LEU A 27 14.98 13.05 3.10
N VAL A 28 16.05 12.78 3.85
CA VAL A 28 16.34 11.44 4.38
C VAL A 28 15.26 11.00 5.37
N ILE A 29 14.85 11.87 6.30
CA ILE A 29 13.76 11.59 7.24
C ILE A 29 12.45 11.33 6.50
N TYR A 30 12.14 12.14 5.49
CA TYR A 30 10.94 11.94 4.66
C TYR A 30 10.97 10.59 3.93
N ASN A 31 12.09 10.23 3.29
CA ASN A 31 12.24 8.94 2.62
C ASN A 31 12.14 7.76 3.59
N TRP A 32 12.74 7.89 4.78
CA TRP A 32 12.65 6.87 5.82
C TRP A 32 11.21 6.67 6.29
N TYR A 33 10.47 7.75 6.51
CA TYR A 33 9.05 7.69 6.89
C TYR A 33 8.18 7.03 5.81
N GLN A 34 8.40 7.37 4.53
CA GLN A 34 7.68 6.73 3.42
C GLN A 34 7.98 5.23 3.33
N ASN A 35 9.26 4.83 3.47
CA ASN A 35 9.64 3.42 3.48
C ASN A 35 9.04 2.66 4.68
N TYR A 36 9.03 3.28 5.86
CA TYR A 36 8.41 2.69 7.05
C TYR A 36 6.93 2.42 6.82
N LYS A 37 6.20 3.39 6.26
CA LYS A 37 4.77 3.25 5.94
C LYS A 37 4.51 2.13 4.92
N GLN A 38 5.34 2.02 3.89
CA GLN A 38 5.22 0.99 2.84
C GLN A 38 5.59 -0.43 3.30
N ASN A 39 6.44 -0.55 4.31
CA ASN A 39 6.87 -1.84 4.88
C ASN A 39 5.88 -2.42 5.89
N GLN A 40 4.77 -1.74 6.17
CA GLN A 40 3.73 -2.29 7.03
C GLN A 40 3.02 -3.45 6.33
N GLU A 41 2.75 -4.49 7.12
CA GLU A 41 1.89 -5.60 6.70
C GLU A 41 0.44 -5.16 6.68
N ILE A 42 -0.30 -5.62 5.68
CA ILE A 42 -1.74 -5.46 5.54
C ILE A 42 -2.42 -6.82 5.58
N ARG A 43 -3.65 -6.83 6.11
CA ARG A 43 -4.49 -8.02 6.14
C ARG A 43 -5.53 -7.90 5.04
N ILE A 44 -5.67 -8.93 4.23
CA ILE A 44 -6.68 -8.97 3.16
C ILE A 44 -7.98 -9.53 3.75
N GLN A 45 -9.07 -8.75 3.66
CA GLN A 45 -10.40 -9.22 3.99
C GLN A 45 -11.16 -9.59 2.71
N ILE A 46 -11.63 -10.83 2.59
CA ILE A 46 -12.49 -11.23 1.47
C ILE A 46 -13.93 -11.31 1.98
N VAL A 47 -14.83 -10.56 1.35
CA VAL A 47 -16.24 -10.51 1.73
C VAL A 47 -17.05 -11.25 0.67
N LEU A 48 -17.49 -12.47 0.97
CA LEU A 48 -18.27 -13.28 0.04
C LEU A 48 -19.77 -12.92 0.16
N GLN A 49 -20.29 -12.16 -0.79
CA GLN A 49 -21.70 -11.77 -0.88
C GLN A 49 -22.58 -12.84 -1.54
N HIS A 50 -22.35 -14.11 -1.21
CA HIS A 50 -23.31 -15.19 -1.50
C HIS A 50 -23.88 -15.85 -0.24
N MET A 51 -23.24 -15.67 0.93
CA MET A 51 -23.65 -16.34 2.17
C MET A 51 -23.53 -15.47 3.42
N ASN A 52 -23.29 -14.15 3.28
CA ASN A 52 -23.02 -13.24 4.39
C ASN A 52 -21.79 -13.66 5.24
N ILE A 53 -20.86 -14.40 4.62
CA ILE A 53 -19.65 -14.91 5.27
C ILE A 53 -18.50 -13.97 4.89
N THR A 54 -18.00 -13.24 5.88
CA THR A 54 -16.73 -12.52 5.80
C THR A 54 -15.61 -13.49 6.15
N LYS A 55 -14.73 -13.80 5.19
CA LYS A 55 -13.50 -14.56 5.47
C LYS A 55 -12.29 -13.65 5.33
N VAL A 56 -11.59 -13.46 6.44
CA VAL A 56 -10.28 -12.81 6.41
C VAL A 56 -9.25 -13.84 5.97
N LEU A 57 -8.52 -13.57 4.89
CA LEU A 57 -7.38 -14.39 4.53
C LEU A 57 -6.21 -14.00 5.43
N PRO A 58 -5.64 -14.92 6.23
CA PRO A 58 -4.56 -14.61 7.16
C PRO A 58 -3.20 -14.54 6.42
N ILE A 59 -3.14 -13.80 5.32
CA ILE A 59 -1.92 -13.64 4.52
C ILE A 59 -1.34 -12.27 4.85
N PRO A 60 -0.21 -12.20 5.59
CA PRO A 60 0.49 -10.95 5.79
C PRO A 60 1.16 -10.56 4.48
N LEU A 61 0.74 -9.44 3.89
CA LEU A 61 1.37 -8.87 2.70
C LEU A 61 1.91 -7.50 3.01
N ILE A 62 3.08 -7.19 2.45
CA ILE A 62 3.65 -5.85 2.55
C ILE A 62 2.91 -4.95 1.56
N ARG A 63 2.53 -3.72 1.97
CA ARG A 63 1.83 -2.76 1.07
C ARG A 63 2.54 -2.55 -0.25
N LYS A 64 3.87 -2.47 -0.23
CA LYS A 64 4.71 -2.33 -1.43
C LYS A 64 4.49 -3.48 -2.43
N ASN A 65 4.22 -4.68 -1.94
CA ASN A 65 4.01 -5.87 -2.76
C ASN A 65 2.52 -6.10 -3.07
N PHE A 66 1.62 -5.31 -2.49
CA PHE A 66 0.19 -5.39 -2.75
C PHE A 66 -0.12 -4.83 -4.13
N THR A 67 -0.08 -5.71 -5.13
CA THR A 67 -0.38 -5.40 -6.52
C THR A 67 -1.60 -6.21 -6.97
N ARG A 68 -2.21 -5.79 -8.08
CA ARG A 68 -3.28 -6.57 -8.70
C ARG A 68 -2.82 -7.99 -9.00
N SER A 69 -1.60 -8.17 -9.51
CA SER A 69 -1.07 -9.49 -9.83
C SER A 69 -0.93 -10.39 -8.61
N GLU A 70 -0.46 -9.86 -7.47
CA GLU A 70 -0.39 -10.64 -6.23
C GLU A 70 -1.77 -11.01 -5.72
N LEU A 71 -2.69 -10.06 -5.72
CA LEU A 71 -4.05 -10.35 -5.28
C LEU A 71 -4.71 -11.42 -6.16
N PHE A 72 -4.48 -11.39 -7.47
CA PHE A 72 -4.98 -12.42 -8.38
C PHE A 72 -4.24 -13.75 -8.21
N GLY A 73 -2.94 -13.73 -7.89
CA GLY A 73 -2.17 -14.93 -7.55
C GLY A 73 -2.70 -15.60 -6.29
N ILE A 74 -2.99 -14.82 -5.25
CA ILE A 74 -3.63 -15.29 -4.03
C ILE A 74 -5.00 -15.87 -4.35
N LEU A 75 -5.88 -15.10 -5.00
CA LEU A 75 -7.21 -15.59 -5.36
C LEU A 75 -7.14 -16.88 -6.20
N GLY A 76 -6.20 -16.96 -7.14
CA GLY A 76 -5.97 -18.16 -7.96
C GLY A 76 -5.47 -19.36 -7.16
N ALA A 77 -4.64 -19.15 -6.13
CA ALA A 77 -4.20 -20.22 -5.23
C ALA A 77 -5.34 -20.76 -4.35
N TYR A 78 -6.34 -19.94 -4.06
CA TYR A 78 -7.54 -20.34 -3.33
C TYR A 78 -8.67 -20.83 -4.24
N ASP A 79 -8.60 -20.61 -5.55
CA ASP A 79 -9.62 -21.07 -6.51
C ASP A 79 -9.36 -22.51 -6.97
N LYS A 80 -10.41 -23.33 -7.02
CA LYS A 80 -10.33 -24.75 -7.36
C LYS A 80 -9.98 -25.02 -8.81
N ASP A 81 -10.47 -24.16 -9.70
CA ASP A 81 -10.36 -24.34 -11.14
C ASP A 81 -9.27 -23.44 -11.77
N SER A 82 -8.54 -22.68 -10.96
CA SER A 82 -7.53 -21.69 -11.36
C SER A 82 -8.03 -20.65 -12.38
N LYS A 83 -9.35 -20.56 -12.59
CA LYS A 83 -10.01 -19.71 -13.59
C LYS A 83 -11.21 -19.08 -12.92
N PHE A 84 -10.92 -18.11 -12.07
CA PHE A 84 -11.95 -17.30 -11.43
C PHE A 84 -12.30 -16.08 -12.29
N CYS A 85 -13.56 -15.63 -12.17
CA CYS A 85 -14.05 -14.40 -12.74
C CYS A 85 -14.88 -13.69 -11.68
N ILE A 86 -14.35 -12.59 -11.15
CA ILE A 86 -14.99 -11.77 -10.13
C ILE A 86 -15.22 -10.38 -10.71
N GLU A 87 -16.47 -9.99 -10.94
CA GLU A 87 -16.84 -8.71 -11.54
C GLU A 87 -16.27 -7.52 -10.74
N HIS A 88 -16.26 -7.62 -9.41
CA HIS A 88 -15.74 -6.58 -8.51
C HIS A 88 -14.27 -6.24 -8.79
N THR A 89 -13.45 -7.21 -9.20
CA THR A 89 -12.02 -6.99 -9.53
C THR A 89 -11.81 -6.18 -10.81
N SER A 90 -12.86 -6.00 -11.60
CA SER A 90 -12.87 -5.16 -12.81
C SER A 90 -13.48 -3.77 -12.57
N SER A 91 -13.91 -3.48 -11.34
CA SER A 91 -14.52 -2.20 -10.99
C SER A 91 -13.47 -1.10 -10.74
N ILE A 92 -13.79 0.15 -11.07
CA ILE A 92 -12.93 1.31 -10.81
C ILE A 92 -12.60 1.43 -9.31
N LYS A 93 -13.60 1.17 -8.45
CA LYS A 93 -13.43 1.21 -6.99
C LYS A 93 -12.33 0.26 -6.51
N PHE A 94 -12.27 -0.95 -7.07
CA PHE A 94 -11.23 -1.90 -6.73
C PHE A 94 -9.82 -1.43 -7.10
N PHE A 95 -9.65 -0.77 -8.26
CA PHE A 95 -8.36 -0.16 -8.61
C PHE A 95 -7.99 1.00 -7.67
N GLU A 96 -8.98 1.82 -7.28
CA GLU A 96 -8.77 2.88 -6.30
C GLU A 96 -8.39 2.33 -4.94
N ASP A 97 -9.03 1.24 -4.49
CA ASP A 97 -8.73 0.58 -3.21
C ASP A 97 -7.30 0.02 -3.22
N ILE A 98 -6.87 -0.63 -4.31
CA ILE A 98 -5.47 -1.09 -4.45
C ILE A 98 -4.50 0.08 -4.32
N ARG A 99 -4.75 1.17 -5.04
CA ARG A 99 -3.89 2.37 -4.98
C ARG A 99 -3.88 2.97 -3.58
N ASN A 100 -5.03 3.09 -2.94
CA ASN A 100 -5.15 3.64 -1.59
C ASN A 100 -4.40 2.78 -0.57
N ILE A 101 -4.35 1.46 -0.75
CA ILE A 101 -3.56 0.56 0.10
C ILE A 101 -2.06 0.76 -0.11
N GLN A 102 -1.61 0.89 -1.36
CA GLN A 102 -0.21 1.16 -1.70
C GLN A 102 0.26 2.53 -1.15
N GLU A 103 -0.61 3.54 -1.19
CA GLU A 103 -0.37 4.86 -0.61
C GLU A 103 -0.48 4.87 0.93
N GLY A 104 -0.89 3.75 1.54
CA GLY A 104 -1.10 3.59 2.98
C GLY A 104 -2.24 4.44 3.54
N LYS A 105 -3.30 4.65 2.76
CA LYS A 105 -4.57 5.27 3.17
C LYS A 105 -5.58 4.24 3.69
N LEU A 106 -5.48 3.00 3.20
CA LEU A 106 -6.30 1.87 3.60
C LEU A 106 -5.41 0.72 4.03
N ASP A 107 -5.83 -0.02 5.06
CA ASP A 107 -5.07 -1.14 5.64
C ASP A 107 -5.63 -2.50 5.24
N GLU A 108 -6.80 -2.48 4.59
CA GLU A 108 -7.60 -3.63 4.26
C GLU A 108 -8.25 -3.40 2.90
N ILE A 109 -8.29 -4.43 2.06
CA ILE A 109 -9.14 -4.47 0.87
C ILE A 109 -10.33 -5.36 1.18
N SER A 110 -11.50 -5.03 0.62
CA SER A 110 -12.69 -5.88 0.64
C SER A 110 -13.04 -6.29 -0.79
N ILE A 111 -12.95 -7.60 -1.06
CA ILE A 111 -13.34 -8.15 -2.37
C ILE A 111 -14.72 -8.75 -2.25
N ILE A 112 -15.65 -8.19 -3.02
CA ILE A 112 -17.03 -8.64 -3.07
C ILE A 112 -17.17 -9.69 -4.18
N ILE A 113 -17.63 -10.88 -3.82
CA ILE A 113 -17.93 -11.96 -4.78
C ILE A 113 -19.45 -12.14 -4.83
N LYS A 114 -20.04 -11.90 -6.00
CA LYS A 114 -21.47 -12.06 -6.29
C LYS A 114 -21.79 -13.51 -6.68
N LYS A 115 -23.07 -13.87 -6.67
CA LYS A 115 -23.56 -15.19 -7.09
C LYS A 115 -23.23 -15.54 -8.55
N GLU A 116 -23.11 -14.52 -9.39
CA GLU A 116 -22.82 -14.64 -10.82
C GLU A 116 -21.31 -14.79 -11.09
N ASP A 117 -20.49 -14.50 -10.08
CA ASP A 117 -19.03 -14.62 -10.16
C ASP A 117 -18.62 -16.10 -10.06
N LYS A 118 -17.64 -16.48 -10.89
CA LYS A 118 -17.04 -17.81 -10.82
C LYS A 118 -15.88 -17.77 -9.84
N PHE A 119 -16.08 -18.25 -8.62
CA PHE A 119 -15.01 -18.41 -7.64
C PHE A 119 -15.33 -19.54 -6.65
N ASP A 120 -14.59 -20.64 -6.76
CA ASP A 120 -14.80 -21.82 -5.93
C ASP A 120 -13.62 -21.98 -4.97
N MET A 121 -13.78 -21.57 -3.71
CA MET A 121 -12.71 -21.70 -2.71
C MET A 121 -12.35 -23.16 -2.42
N VAL A 122 -11.07 -23.52 -2.58
CA VAL A 122 -10.49 -24.77 -2.07
C VAL A 122 -10.08 -24.55 -0.62
N ASN A 123 -10.56 -25.43 0.26
CA ASN A 123 -10.42 -25.38 1.73
C ASN A 123 -11.45 -24.44 2.39
N LEU A 124 -12.64 -25.00 2.61
CA LEU A 124 -13.59 -24.47 3.57
C LEU A 124 -13.30 -25.02 4.96
#